data_AF-A0A923J530-F1
#
_entry.id   AF-A0A923J530-F1
#
_cell.length_a   1.000
_cell.length_b   1.000
_cell.length_c   1.000
_cell.angle_alpha   90.00
_cell.angle_beta   90.00
_cell.angle_gamma   90.00
#
_symmetry.space_group_name_H-M   'P 1'
#
loop_
_entity.id
_entity.type
_entity.pdbx_description
1 polymer ?
#
loop_
_entity_poly.entity_id
_entity_poly.type
_entity_poly.pdbx_seq_one_letter_code
_entity_poly.pdbx_strand_id
1 'polypeptide(L)'
;MSSPIPTREAALALLKTYNKSEGLIKHAFAVEGVMRYMARKYGEDEDAWGVVGLIHDLDYEQFPDQHCKKTEAILKENNWPEDLIRAVISHGWGICTDVEP
;
A
#
# COMPACT_ATOMS: atom_id res chain seq x y z
N MET A 1 20.38 6.52 -1.08
CA MET A 1 20.25 5.07 -0.85
C MET A 1 18.77 4.83 -0.65
N SER A 2 18.14 3.96 -1.45
CA SER A 2 16.72 3.62 -1.22
C SER A 2 16.60 2.90 0.12
N SER A 3 15.60 3.25 0.93
CA SER A 3 15.29 2.51 2.15
C SER A 3 15.02 1.03 1.80
N PRO A 4 15.30 0.07 2.69
CA PRO A 4 14.89 -1.31 2.45
C PRO A 4 13.36 -1.42 2.43
N ILE A 5 12.85 -2.37 1.65
CA ILE A 5 11.42 -2.72 1.63
C ILE A 5 10.98 -3.09 3.06
N PRO A 6 9.92 -2.45 3.60
CA PRO A 6 9.41 -2.80 4.91
C PRO A 6 8.91 -4.25 4.96
N THR A 7 9.10 -4.92 6.10
CA THR A 7 8.56 -6.28 6.25
C THR A 7 7.04 -6.28 6.24
N ARG A 8 6.44 -7.41 5.86
CA ARG A 8 4.98 -7.59 5.90
C ARG A 8 4.40 -7.29 7.28
N GLU A 9 5.09 -7.66 8.36
CA GLU A 9 4.67 -7.42 9.74
C GLU A 9 4.63 -5.91 10.05
N ALA A 10 5.65 -5.16 9.60
CA ALA A 10 5.70 -3.71 9.78
C ALA A 10 4.58 -3.02 8.98
N ALA A 11 4.38 -3.44 7.73
CA ALA A 11 3.29 -2.95 6.88
C ALA A 11 1.91 -3.24 7.51
N LEU A 12 1.70 -4.45 8.05
CA LEU A 12 0.47 -4.82 8.74
C LEU A 12 0.23 -4.02 10.02
N ALA A 13 1.29 -3.80 10.82
CA ALA A 13 1.20 -2.98 12.02
C ALA A 13 0.80 -1.54 11.69
N LEU A 14 1.35 -0.98 10.60
CA LEU A 14 1.00 0.34 10.09
C LEU A 14 -0.46 0.36 9.60
N LEU A 15 -0.87 -0.59 8.77
CA LEU A 15 -2.25 -0.73 8.30
C LEU A 15 -3.24 -0.73 9.46
N LYS A 16 -2.98 -1.54 10.49
CA LYS A 16 -3.82 -1.65 11.68
C LYS A 16 -3.84 -0.39 12.54
N THR A 17 -2.91 0.55 12.34
CA THR A 17 -2.96 1.85 13.01
C THR A 17 -4.08 2.72 12.43
N TYR A 18 -4.25 2.67 11.10
CA TYR A 18 -5.19 3.53 10.37
C TYR A 18 -6.55 2.86 10.10
N ASN A 19 -6.56 1.54 9.90
CA ASN A 19 -7.77 0.75 9.66
C ASN A 19 -8.05 -0.18 10.84
N LYS A 20 -9.24 -0.09 11.43
CA LYS A 20 -9.73 -0.92 12.55
C LYS A 20 -10.87 -1.83 12.11
N SER A 21 -11.57 -1.48 11.05
CA SER A 21 -12.64 -2.29 10.48
C SER A 21 -12.11 -3.64 9.99
N GLU A 22 -12.75 -4.73 10.45
CA GLU A 22 -12.43 -6.06 9.94
C GLU A 22 -12.63 -6.17 8.43
N GLY A 23 -13.60 -5.45 7.87
CA GLY A 23 -13.87 -5.46 6.43
C GLY A 23 -12.69 -4.90 5.64
N LEU A 24 -12.15 -3.76 6.06
CA LEU A 24 -11.01 -3.11 5.40
C LEU A 24 -9.72 -3.92 5.56
N ILE A 25 -9.52 -4.52 6.73
CA ILE A 25 -8.38 -5.43 6.96
C ILE A 25 -8.47 -6.68 6.06
N LYS A 26 -9.66 -7.28 5.92
CA LYS A 26 -9.89 -8.44 5.04
C LYS A 26 -9.72 -8.07 3.57
N HIS A 27 -10.16 -6.88 3.16
CA HIS A 27 -9.93 -6.33 1.82
C HIS A 27 -8.43 -6.20 1.52
N ALA A 28 -7.67 -5.59 2.43
CA ALA A 28 -6.21 -5.48 2.30
C ALA A 28 -5.52 -6.86 2.16
N PHE A 29 -5.96 -7.87 2.92
CA PHE A 29 -5.42 -9.24 2.78
C PHE A 29 -5.75 -9.88 1.43
N ALA A 30 -6.96 -9.64 0.91
CA ALA A 30 -7.34 -10.15 -0.41
C ALA A 30 -6.45 -9.53 -1.50
N VAL A 31 -6.24 -8.21 -1.45
CA VAL A 31 -5.39 -7.49 -2.41
C VAL A 31 -3.93 -7.90 -2.27
N GLU A 32 -3.40 -8.07 -1.05
CA GLU A 32 -2.07 -8.66 -0.84
C GLU A 32 -1.92 -10.01 -1.56
N GLY A 33 -2.90 -10.91 -1.40
CA GLY A 33 -2.88 -12.22 -2.04
C GLY A 33 -2.87 -12.16 -3.56
N VAL A 34 -3.68 -11.25 -4.14
CA VAL A 34 -3.71 -10.99 -5.58
C VAL A 34 -2.37 -10.46 -6.07
N MET A 35 -1.79 -9.47 -5.38
CA MET A 35 -0.53 -8.86 -5.78
C MET A 35 0.64 -9.86 -5.71
N ARG A 36 0.70 -10.70 -4.68
CA ARG A 36 1.67 -11.81 -4.59
C ARG A 36 1.53 -12.78 -5.76
N TYR A 37 0.30 -13.18 -6.08
CA TYR A 37 0.04 -14.07 -7.22
C TYR A 37 0.49 -13.45 -8.55
N MET A 38 0.15 -12.18 -8.77
CA MET A 38 0.54 -11.45 -9.98
C MET A 38 2.06 -11.31 -10.08
N ALA A 39 2.73 -10.94 -8.99
CA ALA A 39 4.19 -10.85 -8.94
C ALA A 39 4.85 -12.18 -9.36
N ARG A 40 4.41 -13.30 -8.78
CA ARG A 40 4.90 -14.63 -9.17
C ARG A 40 4.68 -14.92 -10.66
N LYS A 41 3.51 -14.56 -11.19
CA LYS A 41 3.17 -14.79 -12.60
C LYS A 41 4.06 -14.00 -13.56
N TYR A 42 4.50 -12.81 -13.16
CA TYR A 42 5.35 -11.94 -13.96
C TYR A 42 6.84 -12.02 -13.62
N GLY A 43 7.24 -12.84 -12.64
CA GLY A 43 8.64 -12.99 -12.24
C GLY A 43 9.17 -11.83 -11.39
N GLU A 44 8.28 -11.12 -10.72
CA GLU A 44 8.57 -9.99 -9.83
C GLU A 44 8.70 -10.44 -8.36
N ASP A 45 9.16 -9.53 -7.49
CA ASP A 45 9.29 -9.77 -6.05
C ASP A 45 7.91 -9.86 -5.35
N GLU A 46 7.56 -11.08 -4.91
CA GLU A 46 6.28 -11.34 -4.23
C GLU A 46 6.12 -10.56 -2.92
N ASP A 47 7.19 -10.32 -2.17
CA ASP A 47 7.11 -9.62 -0.89
C ASP A 47 6.95 -8.12 -1.10
N ALA A 48 7.66 -7.54 -2.07
CA ALA A 48 7.50 -6.14 -2.45
C ALA A 48 6.05 -5.85 -2.87
N TRP A 49 5.52 -6.62 -3.82
CA TRP A 49 4.16 -6.43 -4.33
C TRP A 49 3.09 -6.82 -3.31
N GLY A 50 3.34 -7.81 -2.46
CA GLY A 50 2.48 -8.17 -1.35
C GLY A 50 2.32 -7.01 -0.36
N VAL A 51 3.42 -6.33 -0.03
CA VAL A 51 3.41 -5.14 0.83
C VAL A 51 2.64 -3.99 0.17
N VAL A 52 2.87 -3.72 -1.12
CA VAL A 52 2.11 -2.70 -1.87
C VAL A 52 0.61 -2.97 -1.80
N GLY A 53 0.19 -4.21 -2.08
CA GLY A 53 -1.22 -4.60 -2.00
C GLY A 53 -1.81 -4.48 -0.59
N LEU A 54 -1.03 -4.79 0.43
CA LEU A 54 -1.48 -4.73 1.83
C LEU A 54 -1.79 -3.31 2.30
N ILE A 55 -1.05 -2.30 1.82
CA ILE A 55 -1.14 -0.92 2.32
C ILE A 55 -1.72 0.07 1.30
N HIS A 56 -2.26 -0.40 0.17
CA HIS A 56 -2.81 0.49 -0.86
C HIS A 56 -3.86 1.48 -0.31
N ASP A 57 -4.80 0.97 0.50
CA ASP A 57 -5.86 1.74 1.16
C ASP A 57 -5.50 2.19 2.59
N LEU A 58 -4.23 2.52 2.85
CA LEU A 58 -3.74 2.81 4.22
C LEU A 58 -4.56 3.89 4.94
N ASP A 59 -4.99 4.92 4.22
CA ASP A 59 -5.70 6.08 4.78
C ASP A 59 -7.23 5.98 4.78
N TYR A 60 -7.80 4.93 4.17
CA TYR A 60 -9.21 4.91 3.75
C TYR A 60 -10.22 5.07 4.89
N GLU A 61 -10.03 4.40 6.04
CA GLU A 61 -10.98 4.48 7.16
C GLU A 61 -11.00 5.86 7.84
N GLN A 62 -9.83 6.47 8.05
CA GLN A 62 -9.70 7.72 8.83
C GLN A 62 -9.72 8.97 7.97
N PHE A 63 -9.30 8.87 6.71
CA PHE A 63 -9.13 10.01 5.81
C PHE A 63 -9.69 9.73 4.40
N PRO A 64 -10.97 9.31 4.27
CA PRO A 64 -11.54 8.93 2.98
C PRO A 64 -11.50 10.05 1.94
N ASP A 65 -11.72 11.31 2.35
CA ASP A 65 -11.69 12.47 1.44
C ASP A 65 -10.28 12.86 0.97
N GLN A 66 -9.24 12.29 1.59
CA GLN A 66 -7.84 12.54 1.28
C GLN A 66 -7.13 11.28 0.80
N HIS A 67 -7.91 10.28 0.36
CA HIS A 67 -7.40 9.00 -0.07
C HIS A 67 -6.25 9.13 -1.09
N CYS A 68 -5.25 8.28 -0.94
CA CYS A 68 -3.93 8.32 -1.58
C CYS A 68 -3.02 9.49 -1.17
N LYS A 69 -3.54 10.72 -1.00
CA LYS A 69 -2.72 11.87 -0.55
C LYS A 69 -2.24 11.68 0.87
N LYS A 70 -3.12 11.17 1.75
CA LYS A 70 -2.75 10.92 3.15
C LYS A 70 -1.89 9.66 3.27
N THR A 71 -2.15 8.63 2.47
CA THR A 71 -1.24 7.48 2.32
C THR A 71 0.17 7.92 1.94
N GLU A 72 0.34 8.79 0.93
CA GLU A 72 1.65 9.31 0.55
C GLU A 72 2.38 9.97 1.72
N ALA A 73 1.70 10.88 2.42
CA ALA A 73 2.27 11.60 3.57
C ALA A 73 2.70 10.63 4.68
N ILE A 74 1.83 9.67 5.05
CA ILE A 74 2.13 8.67 6.09
C ILE A 74 3.35 7.84 5.72
N LEU A 75 3.42 7.36 4.47
CA LEU A 75 4.54 6.50 4.04
C LEU A 75 5.85 7.29 3.99
N LYS A 76 5.83 8.55 3.54
CA LYS A 76 6.99 9.46 3.59
C LYS A 76 7.47 9.70 5.03
N GLU A 77 6.56 9.97 5.96
CA GLU A 77 6.87 10.14 7.38
C GLU A 77 7.50 8.87 8.00
N ASN A 78 7.14 7.70 7.49
CA ASN A 78 7.70 6.41 7.90
C ASN A 78 8.96 5.99 7.10
N ASN A 79 9.53 6.87 6.28
CA ASN A 79 10.75 6.65 5.48
C ASN A 79 10.66 5.47 4.49
N TRP A 80 9.47 5.26 3.92
CA TRP A 80 9.27 4.22 2.91
C TRP A 80 10.00 4.57 1.59
N PRO A 81 10.42 3.54 0.82
CA PRO A 81 11.02 3.73 -0.50
C PRO A 81 10.10 4.48 -1.47
N GLU A 82 10.63 5.47 -2.21
CA GLU A 82 9.82 6.32 -3.10
C GLU A 82 9.14 5.54 -4.23
N ASP A 83 9.79 4.50 -4.74
CA ASP A 83 9.24 3.58 -5.75
C ASP A 83 8.03 2.80 -5.22
N LEU A 84 8.08 2.33 -3.97
CA LEU A 84 6.91 1.71 -3.33
C LEU A 84 5.79 2.72 -3.07
N ILE A 85 6.12 3.94 -2.62
CA ILE A 85 5.13 4.99 -2.42
C ILE A 85 4.41 5.31 -3.73
N ARG A 86 5.18 5.45 -4.84
CA ARG A 86 4.61 5.66 -6.17
C ARG A 86 3.68 4.51 -6.57
N ALA A 87 4.13 3.25 -6.45
CA ALA A 87 3.35 2.07 -6.80
C ALA A 87 2.05 1.96 -6.00
N VAL A 88 2.09 2.39 -4.74
CA VAL A 88 0.91 2.47 -3.88
C VAL A 88 -0.04 3.53 -4.41
N ILE A 89 0.37 4.79 -4.51
CA ILE A 89 -0.58 5.88 -4.82
C ILE A 89 -1.09 5.88 -6.27
N SER A 90 -0.43 5.14 -7.18
CA SER A 90 -0.90 4.99 -8.56
C SER A 90 -2.17 4.14 -8.69
N HIS A 91 -2.59 3.40 -7.64
CA HIS A 91 -3.85 2.63 -7.70
C HIS A 91 -5.09 3.53 -7.83
N GLY A 92 -4.98 4.79 -7.38
CA GLY A 92 -6.02 5.81 -7.50
C GLY A 92 -5.95 6.66 -8.78
N TRP A 93 -5.14 6.26 -9.78
CA TRP A 93 -4.91 7.05 -10.98
C TRP A 93 -6.21 7.36 -11.73
N GLY A 94 -6.42 8.65 -12.03
CA GLY A 94 -7.61 9.13 -12.72
C GLY A 94 -8.87 9.18 -11.85
N ILE A 95 -8.77 8.79 -10.57
CA ILE A 95 -9.85 8.83 -9.58
C ILE A 95 -9.54 9.87 -8.50
N CYS A 96 -8.41 9.73 -7.83
CA CYS A 96 -7.97 10.62 -6.74
C CYS A 96 -6.47 11.00 -6.82
N THR A 97 -5.70 10.41 -7.73
CA THR A 97 -4.30 10.77 -8.00
C THR A 97 -4.03 11.00 -9.49
N ASP A 98 -3.02 11.82 -9.78
CA ASP A 98 -2.49 12.05 -11.13
C ASP A 98 -1.24 11.18 -11.41
N VAL A 99 -0.93 10.23 -10.53
CA VAL A 99 0.27 9.38 -10.63
C VAL A 99 -0.05 8.16 -11.47
N GLU A 100 0.50 8.10 -12.69
CA GLU A 100 0.33 6.95 -13.59
C GLU A 100 0.97 5.67 -13.02
N PRO A 101 0.37 4.47 -13.21
CA PRO A 101 0.95 3.17 -12.85
C PRO A 101 2.29 2.89 -13.53
#